data_AF-A0A534U2H6-F1
#
_entry.id   AF-A0A534U2H6-F1
#
_cell.length_a   1.000
_cell.length_b   1.000
_cell.length_c   1.000
_cell.angle_alpha   90.00
_cell.angle_beta   90.00
_cell.angle_gamma   90.00
#
_symmetry.space_group_name_H-M   'P 1'
#
loop_
_entity.id
_entity.type
_entity.pdbx_description
1 polymer ?
#
loop_
_entity_poly.entity_id
_entity_poly.type
_entity_poly.pdbx_seq_one_letter_code
_entity_poly.pdbx_strand_id
1 'polypeptide(L)'
;MKPVLRLDFCSHEAARLACRRWHYSKKIPVGKLGKVGAWEGGRFIGAIIFGDGLLGPKRVVYGGVDKFKVAEIVRIALRDHKHEVSRMIAIAIMLLRKRCPGIELIVAFADQGENHHGGIYQASNFIYTGMSEPGRMFKHKFTGRILHNRAVSANGRRSHFGKVRKVPRHDECEIVGRTRKHRYLLPLTSKMRMFVEKLRKPYPKRATSETSDTPGVHPGKGRAARTVALQFPN
;
A
#
# COMPACT_ATOMS: atom_id res chain seq x y z
N MET A 1 -10.47 9.39 27.21
CA MET A 1 -10.28 10.45 26.19
C MET A 1 -9.25 10.00 25.14
N LYS A 2 -9.47 10.28 23.85
CA LYS A 2 -8.46 10.04 22.79
C LYS A 2 -7.37 11.12 22.86
N PRO A 3 -6.09 10.79 22.66
CA PRO A 3 -5.00 11.78 22.70
C PRO A 3 -5.11 12.78 21.55
N VAL A 4 -4.42 13.92 21.61
CA VAL A 4 -4.41 14.86 20.49
C VAL A 4 -3.72 14.23 19.28
N LEU A 5 -4.41 14.19 18.14
CA LEU A 5 -3.87 13.71 16.86
C LEU A 5 -3.32 14.89 16.05
N ARG A 6 -2.06 14.81 15.62
CA ARG A 6 -1.42 15.76 14.71
C ARG A 6 -0.82 15.03 13.52
N LEU A 7 -1.04 15.54 12.32
CA LEU A 7 -0.32 15.11 11.12
C LEU A 7 0.31 16.33 10.45
N ASP A 8 1.52 16.14 9.93
CA ASP A 8 2.26 17.17 9.19
C ASP A 8 3.33 16.49 8.32
N PHE A 9 3.94 17.22 7.38
CA PHE A 9 5.09 16.72 6.64
C PHE A 9 6.24 16.35 7.59
N CYS A 10 6.92 15.24 7.27
CA CYS A 10 8.04 14.76 8.06
C CYS A 10 9.31 14.56 7.21
N SER A 11 10.44 14.45 7.90
CA SER A 11 11.74 14.23 7.26
C SER A 11 11.83 12.85 6.59
N HIS A 12 12.84 12.67 5.74
CA HIS A 12 13.11 11.37 5.13
C HIS A 12 13.45 10.31 6.20
N GLU A 13 14.22 10.70 7.21
CA GLU A 13 14.69 9.87 8.31
C GLU A 13 13.51 9.34 9.13
N ALA A 14 12.55 10.21 9.47
CA ALA A 14 11.34 9.83 10.21
C ALA A 14 10.48 8.82 9.41
N ALA A 15 10.25 9.09 8.13
CA ALA A 15 9.50 8.18 7.26
C ALA A 15 10.24 6.84 7.06
N ARG A 16 11.57 6.88 6.95
CA ARG A 16 12.42 5.69 6.82
C ARG A 16 12.40 4.85 8.10
N LEU A 17 12.45 5.50 9.27
CA LEU A 17 12.29 4.85 10.56
C LEU A 17 10.94 4.14 10.67
N ALA A 18 9.85 4.84 10.35
CA ALA A 18 8.50 4.28 10.34
C ALA A 18 8.40 3.06 9.42
N CYS A 19 8.89 3.17 8.18
CA CYS A 19 8.89 2.04 7.23
C CYS A 19 9.69 0.85 7.73
N ARG A 20 10.86 1.08 8.34
CA ARG A 20 11.73 0.01 8.85
C ARG A 20 11.12 -0.69 10.07
N ARG A 21 10.46 0.06 10.96
CA ARG A 21 9.90 -0.50 12.18
C ARG A 21 8.52 -1.12 11.95
N TRP A 22 7.63 -0.43 11.24
CA TRP A 22 6.19 -0.71 11.30
C TRP A 22 5.55 -1.10 9.96
N HIS A 23 6.25 -0.98 8.84
CA HIS A 23 5.74 -1.51 7.56
C HIS A 23 6.22 -2.94 7.31
N TYR A 24 5.34 -3.82 6.81
CA TYR A 24 5.67 -5.22 6.50
C TYR A 24 6.88 -5.36 5.55
N SER A 25 7.00 -4.45 4.58
CA SER A 25 8.11 -4.49 3.61
C SER A 25 9.48 -4.07 4.17
N LYS A 26 9.53 -3.49 5.39
CA LYS A 26 10.74 -2.98 6.07
C LYS A 26 11.61 -2.01 5.24
N LYS A 27 11.04 -1.43 4.19
CA LYS A 27 11.74 -0.65 3.14
C LYS A 27 10.94 0.58 2.76
N ILE A 28 11.60 1.73 2.79
CA ILE A 28 11.08 2.96 2.21
C ILE A 28 11.11 2.87 0.67
N PRO A 29 10.08 3.36 -0.03
CA PRO A 29 10.11 3.47 -1.49
C PRO A 29 11.25 4.37 -1.97
N VAL A 30 11.60 4.19 -3.24
CA VAL A 30 12.53 5.06 -3.98
C VAL A 30 11.74 5.99 -4.89
N GLY A 31 12.24 7.20 -5.14
CA GLY A 31 11.57 8.19 -5.99
C GLY A 31 11.24 9.50 -5.25
N LYS A 32 10.46 10.37 -5.89
CA LYS A 32 9.95 11.60 -5.25
C LYS A 32 8.79 11.22 -4.32
N LEU A 33 8.91 11.57 -3.04
CA LEU A 33 7.96 11.14 -2.00
C LEU A 33 7.39 12.31 -1.20
N GLY A 34 6.06 12.39 -1.14
CA GLY A 34 5.33 13.14 -0.13
C GLY A 34 5.25 12.32 1.15
N LYS A 35 5.82 12.81 2.25
CA LYS A 35 5.94 12.07 3.51
C LYS A 35 5.19 12.82 4.60
N VAL A 36 4.09 12.25 5.08
CA VAL A 36 3.28 12.83 6.16
C VAL A 36 3.49 11.98 7.41
N GLY A 37 4.05 12.58 8.45
CA GLY A 37 4.16 11.97 9.77
C GLY A 37 2.85 12.08 10.55
N ALA A 38 2.63 11.15 11.48
CA ALA A 38 1.53 11.15 12.41
C ALA A 38 2.06 11.13 13.85
N TRP A 39 1.42 11.93 14.71
CA TRP A 39 1.71 12.02 16.14
C TRP A 39 0.42 11.91 16.95
N GLU A 40 0.47 11.14 18.04
CA GLU A 40 -0.60 11.06 19.05
C GLU A 40 -0.04 11.46 20.42
N GLY A 41 -0.65 12.46 21.07
CA GLY A 41 -0.19 12.95 22.37
C GLY A 41 1.28 13.40 22.33
N GLY A 42 1.68 14.07 21.25
CA GLY A 42 3.06 14.52 21.01
C GLY A 42 4.04 13.43 20.56
N ARG A 43 3.67 12.14 20.60
CA ARG A 43 4.56 11.03 20.23
C ARG A 43 4.44 10.67 18.78
N PHE A 44 5.57 10.50 18.07
CA PHE A 44 5.57 10.04 16.69
C PHE A 44 5.11 8.58 16.60
N ILE A 45 4.03 8.34 15.84
CA ILE A 45 3.41 7.03 15.67
C ILE A 45 3.57 6.45 14.27
N GLY A 46 4.15 7.19 13.32
CA GLY A 46 4.41 6.65 11.99
C GLY A 46 4.23 7.64 10.86
N ALA A 47 4.13 7.11 9.64
CA ALA A 47 4.03 7.92 8.44
C ALA A 47 3.12 7.30 7.37
N ILE A 48 2.45 8.19 6.63
CA ILE A 48 1.74 7.91 5.39
C ILE A 48 2.57 8.54 4.26
N ILE A 49 2.91 7.73 3.26
CA ILE A 49 3.81 8.13 2.18
C ILE A 49 3.10 8.03 0.84
N PHE A 50 3.18 9.13 0.10
CA PHE A 50 2.71 9.26 -1.28
C PHE A 50 3.90 9.25 -2.24
N GLY A 51 3.74 8.64 -3.40
CA GLY A 51 4.76 8.59 -4.45
C GLY A 51 4.18 8.37 -5.83
N ASP A 52 5.07 8.22 -6.81
CA ASP A 52 4.76 7.92 -8.22
C ASP A 52 4.47 6.44 -8.50
N GLY A 53 4.73 5.57 -7.52
CA GLY A 53 4.16 4.24 -7.44
C GLY A 53 4.28 3.38 -8.70
N LEU A 54 3.13 2.90 -9.19
CA LEU A 54 2.93 2.08 -10.39
C LEU A 54 3.39 2.70 -11.71
N LEU A 55 3.58 4.02 -11.79
CA LEU A 55 3.80 4.67 -13.07
C LEU A 55 5.25 4.51 -13.52
N GLY A 56 6.17 4.36 -12.57
CA GLY A 56 7.60 4.31 -12.87
C GLY A 56 8.01 5.46 -13.82
N PRO A 57 9.23 5.40 -14.37
CA PRO A 57 9.61 6.41 -15.36
C PRO A 57 8.87 6.24 -16.71
N LYS A 58 8.42 5.01 -17.04
CA LYS A 58 8.00 4.64 -18.40
C LYS A 58 6.50 4.79 -18.69
N ARG A 59 5.59 4.72 -17.70
CA ARG A 59 4.17 4.98 -17.98
C ARG A 59 3.89 6.46 -17.79
N VAL A 60 3.63 7.14 -18.91
CA VAL A 60 3.20 8.54 -18.92
C VAL A 60 1.73 8.73 -18.54
N VAL A 61 0.94 7.64 -18.58
CA VAL A 61 -0.49 7.67 -18.24
C VAL A 61 -0.93 6.49 -17.36
N TYR A 62 -1.87 6.77 -16.45
CA TYR A 62 -2.61 5.81 -15.66
C TYR A 62 -4.08 5.78 -16.11
N GLY A 63 -4.51 4.73 -16.82
CA GLY A 63 -5.90 4.64 -17.27
C GLY A 63 -6.38 5.84 -18.10
N GLY A 64 -5.49 6.46 -18.88
CA GLY A 64 -5.77 7.67 -19.65
C GLY A 64 -5.54 9.00 -18.90
N VAL A 65 -5.16 8.96 -17.62
CA VAL A 65 -4.83 10.15 -16.80
C VAL A 65 -3.34 10.39 -16.81
N ASP A 66 -2.90 11.63 -17.01
CA ASP A 66 -1.48 12.02 -16.91
C ASP A 66 -0.88 11.59 -15.55
N LYS A 67 0.28 10.92 -15.59
CA LYS A 67 0.99 10.46 -14.39
C LYS A 67 1.25 11.57 -13.37
N PHE A 68 1.45 12.82 -13.80
CA PHE A 68 1.73 13.94 -12.90
C PHE A 68 0.49 14.41 -12.12
N LYS A 69 -0.70 13.95 -12.53
CA LYS A 69 -1.98 14.19 -11.85
C LYS A 69 -2.37 13.04 -10.93
N VAL A 70 -1.52 12.03 -10.79
CA VAL A 70 -1.80 10.81 -10.01
C VAL A 70 -0.75 10.63 -8.92
N ALA A 71 -1.22 10.36 -7.70
CA ALA A 71 -0.36 9.94 -6.59
C ALA A 71 -0.76 8.52 -6.15
N GLU A 72 0.20 7.72 -5.68
CA GLU A 72 -0.06 6.45 -5.02
C GLU A 72 0.21 6.58 -3.51
N ILE A 73 -0.68 6.05 -2.67
CA ILE A 73 -0.33 5.73 -1.28
C ILE A 73 0.60 4.52 -1.32
N VAL A 74 1.90 4.79 -1.31
CA VAL A 74 2.93 3.76 -1.42
C VAL A 74 3.21 3.11 -0.07
N ARG A 75 3.00 3.80 1.06
CA ARG A 75 3.18 3.21 2.40
C ARG A 75 2.21 3.81 3.42
N ILE A 76 1.71 2.97 4.30
CA ILE A 76 1.12 3.35 5.59
C ILE A 76 1.88 2.56 6.65
N ALA A 77 2.75 3.22 7.39
CA ALA A 77 3.64 2.61 8.36
C ALA A 77 3.38 3.23 9.74
N LEU A 78 2.48 2.61 10.51
CA LEU A 78 2.01 3.11 11.80
C LEU A 78 2.25 2.07 12.90
N ARG A 79 2.64 2.51 14.09
CA ARG A 79 2.61 1.70 15.31
C ARG A 79 1.23 1.75 15.97
N ASP A 80 1.09 1.11 17.13
CA ASP A 80 -0.10 1.21 17.97
C ASP A 80 -0.58 2.66 18.13
N HIS A 81 -1.86 2.87 17.84
CA HIS A 81 -2.51 4.17 17.81
C HIS A 81 -3.97 4.05 18.26
N LYS A 82 -4.54 5.15 18.76
CA LYS A 82 -5.93 5.21 19.23
C LYS A 82 -6.91 5.77 18.20
N HIS A 83 -6.43 6.56 17.24
CA HIS A 83 -7.26 7.08 16.15
C HIS A 83 -7.36 6.08 15.01
N GLU A 84 -8.45 6.18 14.28
CA GLU A 84 -8.73 5.39 13.10
C GLU A 84 -7.75 5.79 11.98
N VAL A 85 -7.17 4.79 11.30
CA VAL A 85 -6.27 5.01 10.16
C VAL A 85 -6.96 5.83 9.07
N SER A 86 -8.28 5.67 8.88
CA SER A 86 -9.04 6.43 7.89
C SER A 86 -9.04 7.94 8.16
N ARG A 87 -9.07 8.35 9.44
CA ARG A 87 -8.94 9.76 9.84
C ARG A 87 -7.54 10.30 9.52
N MET A 88 -6.50 9.52 9.77
CA MET A 88 -5.12 9.88 9.43
C MET A 88 -4.93 10.01 7.91
N ILE A 89 -5.49 9.08 7.13
CA ILE A 89 -5.48 9.14 5.66
C ILE A 89 -6.16 10.42 5.17
N ALA A 90 -7.34 10.77 5.69
CA ALA A 90 -8.06 11.98 5.27
C ALA A 90 -7.23 13.26 5.50
N ILE A 91 -6.61 13.40 6.68
CA ILE A 91 -5.76 14.56 6.99
C ILE A 91 -4.50 14.56 6.12
N ALA A 92 -3.86 13.40 5.91
CA ALA A 92 -2.67 13.28 5.06
C ALA A 92 -2.96 13.67 3.60
N ILE A 93 -4.12 13.28 3.07
CA ILE A 93 -4.57 13.67 1.73
C ILE A 93 -4.82 15.18 1.66
N MET A 94 -5.41 15.78 2.68
CA MET A 94 -5.60 17.23 2.75
C MET A 94 -4.26 17.98 2.68
N LEU A 95 -3.27 17.54 3.45
CA LEU A 95 -1.91 18.10 3.42
C LEU A 95 -1.25 17.92 2.05
N LEU A 96 -1.38 16.73 1.45
CA LEU A 96 -0.86 16.46 0.12
C LEU A 96 -1.47 17.41 -0.91
N ARG A 97 -2.79 17.59 -0.92
CA ARG A 97 -3.50 18.46 -1.87
C ARG A 97 -3.07 19.92 -1.76
N LYS A 98 -2.82 20.41 -0.54
CA LYS A 98 -2.29 21.77 -0.32
C LYS A 98 -0.91 21.95 -0.97
N ARG A 99 -0.04 20.94 -0.86
CA ARG A 99 1.32 21.00 -1.42
C ARG A 99 1.38 20.66 -2.91
N CYS A 100 0.46 19.84 -3.38
CA CYS A 100 0.43 19.30 -4.75
C CYS A 100 -0.98 19.47 -5.33
N PRO A 101 -1.41 20.71 -5.62
CA PRO A 101 -2.79 20.99 -6.06
C PRO A 101 -3.15 20.37 -7.41
N GLY A 102 -2.15 20.01 -8.23
CA GLY A 102 -2.35 19.35 -9.53
C GLY A 102 -2.71 17.86 -9.46
N ILE A 103 -2.72 17.23 -8.28
CA ILE A 103 -3.14 15.83 -8.13
C ILE A 103 -4.66 15.74 -8.22
N GLU A 104 -5.15 14.96 -9.18
CA GLU A 104 -6.58 14.74 -9.43
C GLU A 104 -7.05 13.35 -8.98
N LEU A 105 -6.14 12.37 -8.82
CA LEU A 105 -6.46 10.99 -8.49
C LEU A 105 -5.43 10.40 -7.52
N ILE A 106 -5.91 9.69 -6.49
CA ILE A 106 -5.06 8.89 -5.61
C ILE A 106 -5.34 7.41 -5.81
N VAL A 107 -4.28 6.62 -5.99
CA VAL A 107 -4.32 5.16 -6.12
C VAL A 107 -3.80 4.52 -4.83
N ALA A 108 -4.42 3.44 -4.40
CA ALA A 108 -3.93 2.63 -3.30
C ALA A 108 -4.08 1.13 -3.59
N PHE A 109 -3.15 0.34 -3.07
CA PHE A 109 -3.15 -1.11 -3.21
C PHE A 109 -3.18 -1.80 -1.85
N ALA A 110 -4.00 -2.84 -1.74
CA ALA A 110 -3.98 -3.76 -0.61
C ALA A 110 -3.43 -5.12 -1.08
N ASP A 111 -2.32 -5.54 -0.48
CA ASP A 111 -1.61 -6.76 -0.86
C ASP A 111 -2.27 -7.99 -0.23
N GLN A 112 -2.84 -8.87 -1.06
CA GLN A 112 -3.47 -10.09 -0.57
C GLN A 112 -2.45 -11.04 0.07
N GLY A 113 -1.19 -11.02 -0.37
CA GLY A 113 -0.14 -11.84 0.25
C GLY A 113 0.15 -11.48 1.70
N GLU A 114 -0.30 -10.31 2.14
CA GLU A 114 -0.18 -9.82 3.53
C GLU A 114 -1.55 -9.81 4.22
N ASN A 115 -2.53 -10.57 3.71
CA ASN A 115 -3.93 -10.60 4.18
C ASN A 115 -4.63 -9.23 4.21
N HIS A 116 -4.16 -8.27 3.41
CA HIS A 116 -4.78 -6.96 3.30
C HIS A 116 -5.92 -6.96 2.29
N HIS A 117 -7.15 -6.85 2.78
CA HIS A 117 -8.36 -6.68 1.97
C HIS A 117 -8.71 -5.19 1.71
N GLY A 118 -7.92 -4.24 2.21
CA GLY A 118 -8.11 -2.81 1.94
C GLY A 118 -9.20 -2.10 2.72
N GLY A 119 -9.67 -2.65 3.86
CA GLY A 119 -10.72 -2.03 4.68
C GLY A 119 -10.45 -0.57 5.08
N ILE A 120 -9.19 -0.20 5.33
CA ILE A 120 -8.82 1.20 5.60
C ILE A 120 -9.09 2.14 4.42
N TYR A 121 -8.98 1.66 3.18
CA TYR A 121 -9.26 2.45 1.98
C TYR A 121 -10.78 2.56 1.74
N GLN A 122 -11.52 1.48 2.01
CA GLN A 122 -12.98 1.48 1.98
C GLN A 122 -13.53 2.51 2.98
N ALA A 123 -13.00 2.53 4.20
CA ALA A 123 -13.35 3.51 5.25
C ALA A 123 -12.87 4.95 4.94
N SER A 124 -12.00 5.13 3.94
CA SER A 124 -11.49 6.43 3.48
C SER A 124 -12.10 6.88 2.16
N ASN A 125 -13.29 6.38 1.81
CA ASN A 125 -14.03 6.75 0.58
C ASN A 125 -13.32 6.40 -0.74
N PHE A 126 -12.36 5.47 -0.74
CA PHE A 126 -11.78 4.99 -1.99
C PHE A 126 -12.74 4.01 -2.67
N ILE A 127 -12.92 4.18 -3.97
CA ILE A 127 -13.71 3.31 -4.83
C ILE A 127 -12.87 2.10 -5.23
N TYR A 128 -13.41 0.90 -5.03
CA TYR A 128 -12.75 -0.33 -5.43
C TYR A 128 -12.95 -0.59 -6.92
N THR A 129 -11.87 -0.96 -7.61
CA THR A 129 -11.84 -1.11 -9.07
C THR A 129 -11.30 -2.48 -9.51
N GLY A 130 -11.39 -3.47 -8.63
CA GLY A 130 -10.95 -4.84 -8.88
C GLY A 130 -9.50 -5.11 -8.51
N MET A 131 -9.00 -6.24 -9.02
CA MET A 131 -7.62 -6.68 -8.80
C MET A 131 -6.66 -5.96 -9.75
N SER A 132 -5.43 -5.75 -9.28
CA SER A 132 -4.31 -5.38 -10.13
C SER A 132 -3.92 -6.54 -11.06
N GLU A 133 -3.21 -6.21 -12.12
CA GLU A 133 -2.41 -7.20 -12.84
C GLU A 133 -1.48 -7.93 -11.87
N PRO A 134 -1.24 -9.24 -12.06
CA PRO A 134 -0.37 -10.01 -11.20
C PRO A 134 1.07 -9.49 -11.27
N GLY A 135 1.63 -9.13 -10.12
CA GLY A 135 3.05 -8.86 -9.99
C GLY A 135 3.83 -10.17 -10.06
N ARG A 136 4.87 -10.23 -10.91
CA ARG A 136 5.77 -11.39 -10.98
C ARG A 136 6.82 -11.33 -9.87
N MET A 137 6.92 -12.42 -9.12
CA MET A 137 8.04 -12.71 -8.23
C MET A 137 8.90 -13.80 -8.84
N PHE A 138 10.21 -13.63 -8.75
CA PHE A 138 11.21 -14.49 -9.34
C PHE A 138 12.03 -15.15 -8.22
N LYS A 139 12.21 -16.46 -8.24
CA LYS A 139 13.20 -17.15 -7.40
C LYS A 139 14.45 -17.35 -8.23
N HIS A 140 15.57 -16.85 -7.75
CA HIS A 140 16.85 -17.08 -8.41
C HIS A 140 17.25 -18.55 -8.25
N LYS A 141 17.48 -19.27 -9.36
CA LYS A 141 17.71 -20.73 -9.34
C LYS A 141 18.88 -21.13 -8.44
N PHE A 142 19.99 -20.40 -8.51
CA PHE A 142 21.20 -20.73 -7.75
C PHE A 142 21.24 -20.24 -6.30
N THR A 143 20.58 -19.12 -5.98
CA THR A 143 20.71 -18.49 -4.65
C THR A 143 19.46 -18.66 -3.80
N GLY A 144 18.38 -19.16 -4.38
CA GLY A 144 17.07 -19.29 -3.73
C GLY A 144 16.38 -17.95 -3.42
N ARG A 145 17.02 -16.80 -3.69
CA ARG A 145 16.49 -15.48 -3.30
C ARG A 145 15.23 -15.15 -4.08
N ILE A 146 14.24 -14.62 -3.38
CA ILE A 146 12.99 -14.09 -3.96
C ILE A 146 13.20 -12.64 -4.38
N LEU A 147 13.00 -12.37 -5.66
CA LEU A 147 13.28 -11.12 -6.35
C LEU A 147 11.98 -10.57 -6.94
N HIS A 148 11.75 -9.27 -6.73
CA HIS A 148 10.66 -8.56 -7.39
C HIS A 148 10.99 -8.35 -8.88
N ASN A 149 9.99 -8.25 -9.75
CA ASN A 149 10.16 -7.99 -11.20
C ASN A 149 11.09 -6.80 -11.54
N ARG A 150 11.19 -5.80 -10.66
CA ARG A 150 12.11 -4.66 -10.85
C ARG A 150 13.60 -5.04 -10.69
N ALA A 151 13.90 -6.15 -10.04
CA ALA A 151 15.25 -6.65 -9.78
C ALA A 151 15.72 -7.73 -10.78
N VAL A 152 14.91 -8.05 -11.79
CA VAL A 152 15.23 -9.04 -12.83
C VAL A 152 14.97 -8.41 -14.21
N SER A 153 15.73 -8.79 -15.24
CA SER A 153 15.47 -8.32 -16.61
C SER A 153 15.84 -9.37 -17.66
N ALA A 154 15.21 -9.32 -18.83
CA ALA A 154 15.55 -10.25 -19.91
C ALA A 154 17.03 -10.15 -20.37
N ASN A 155 17.61 -8.95 -20.35
CA ASN A 155 18.97 -8.67 -20.82
C ASN A 155 20.03 -8.66 -19.69
N GLY A 156 19.65 -9.02 -18.46
CA GLY A 156 20.54 -9.03 -17.29
C GLY A 156 21.05 -7.66 -16.85
N ARG A 157 20.44 -6.56 -17.35
CA ARG A 157 20.80 -5.18 -17.01
C ARG A 157 19.58 -4.34 -16.65
N ARG A 158 19.70 -3.50 -15.60
CA ARG A 158 18.68 -2.50 -15.21
C ARG A 158 19.36 -1.18 -14.87
N SER A 159 18.74 -0.07 -15.27
CA SER A 159 19.12 1.25 -14.76
C SER A 159 18.47 1.47 -13.39
N HIS A 160 19.29 1.85 -12.41
CA HIS A 160 18.86 2.21 -11.06
C HIS A 160 19.57 3.50 -10.66
N PHE A 161 18.80 4.56 -10.41
CA PHE A 161 19.31 5.92 -10.14
C PHE A 161 20.32 6.41 -11.18
N GLY A 162 20.00 6.24 -12.46
CA GLY A 162 20.85 6.65 -13.58
C GLY A 162 22.05 5.75 -13.85
N LYS A 163 22.32 4.74 -13.00
CA LYS A 163 23.42 3.78 -13.19
C LYS A 163 22.90 2.44 -13.68
N VAL A 164 23.45 1.93 -14.78
CA VAL A 164 23.17 0.57 -15.24
C VAL A 164 23.89 -0.43 -14.34
N ARG A 165 23.16 -1.42 -13.84
CA ARG A 165 23.67 -2.49 -12.99
C ARG A 165 23.33 -3.85 -13.60
N LYS A 166 24.23 -4.82 -13.40
CA LYS A 166 23.94 -6.22 -13.69
C LYS A 166 22.87 -6.71 -12.71
N VAL A 167 21.88 -7.39 -13.24
CA VAL A 167 20.81 -8.03 -12.48
C VAL A 167 20.60 -9.44 -13.04
N PRO A 168 20.00 -10.35 -12.26
CA PRO A 168 19.63 -11.66 -12.79
C PRO A 168 18.77 -11.57 -14.05
N ARG A 169 19.02 -12.50 -14.96
CA ARG A 169 18.23 -12.71 -16.15
C ARG A 169 16.97 -13.52 -15.86
N HIS A 170 16.01 -13.49 -16.77
CA HIS A 170 14.79 -14.30 -16.62
C HIS A 170 15.08 -15.81 -16.70
N ASP A 171 16.03 -16.24 -17.53
CA ASP A 171 16.46 -17.64 -17.68
C ASP A 171 17.16 -18.18 -16.41
N GLU A 172 17.81 -17.30 -15.65
CA GLU A 172 18.41 -17.58 -14.33
C GLU A 172 17.39 -17.65 -13.18
N CYS A 173 16.10 -17.42 -13.46
CA CYS A 173 15.04 -17.34 -12.45
C CYS A 173 13.83 -18.23 -12.78
N GLU A 174 13.08 -18.59 -11.75
CA GLU A 174 11.77 -19.23 -11.87
C GLU A 174 10.68 -18.26 -11.39
N ILE A 175 9.53 -18.24 -12.06
CA ILE A 175 8.39 -17.44 -11.60
C ILE A 175 7.69 -18.22 -10.49
N VAL A 176 7.82 -17.74 -9.26
CA VAL A 176 7.32 -18.44 -8.06
C VAL A 176 6.09 -17.79 -7.43
N GLY A 177 5.66 -16.66 -7.97
CA GLY A 177 4.50 -15.97 -7.43
C GLY A 177 3.90 -14.96 -8.40
N ARG A 178 2.58 -14.96 -8.44
CA ARG A 178 1.74 -13.96 -9.11
C ARG A 178 0.78 -13.38 -8.09
N THR A 179 1.25 -12.46 -7.24
CA THR A 179 0.35 -11.83 -6.28
C THR A 179 -0.43 -10.73 -6.97
N ARG A 180 -1.75 -10.70 -6.75
CA ARG A 180 -2.61 -9.61 -7.15
C ARG A 180 -2.90 -8.74 -5.94
N LYS A 181 -3.18 -7.47 -6.19
CA LYS A 181 -3.52 -6.51 -5.15
C LYS A 181 -4.91 -5.96 -5.38
N HIS A 182 -5.70 -5.78 -4.33
CA HIS A 182 -6.94 -5.03 -4.45
C HIS A 182 -6.61 -3.57 -4.77
N ARG A 183 -7.28 -3.00 -5.76
CA ARG A 183 -7.03 -1.65 -6.27
C ARG A 183 -8.15 -0.69 -5.87
N TYR A 184 -7.75 0.40 -5.24
CA TYR A 184 -8.61 1.43 -4.69
C TYR A 184 -8.25 2.79 -5.31
N LEU A 185 -9.27 3.52 -5.75
CA LEU A 185 -9.13 4.82 -6.39
C LEU A 185 -9.92 5.88 -5.63
N LEU A 186 -9.27 6.99 -5.28
CA LEU A 186 -9.92 8.16 -4.71
C LEU A 186 -9.86 9.32 -5.71
N PRO A 187 -10.98 9.65 -6.36
CA PRO A 187 -11.07 10.83 -7.23
C PRO A 187 -11.09 12.12 -6.40
N LEU A 188 -10.26 13.10 -6.77
CA LEU A 188 -10.18 14.40 -6.10
C LEU A 188 -10.87 15.54 -6.88
N THR A 189 -11.29 15.27 -8.11
CA THR A 189 -12.02 16.19 -8.99
C THR A 189 -13.30 15.55 -9.51
N SER A 190 -14.28 16.36 -9.92
CA SER A 190 -15.54 15.88 -10.52
C SER A 190 -15.29 15.05 -11.79
N LYS A 191 -14.33 15.46 -12.62
CA LYS A 191 -13.88 14.72 -13.80
C LYS A 191 -13.40 13.31 -13.42
N MET A 192 -12.52 13.22 -12.43
CA MET A 192 -12.04 11.91 -11.96
C MET A 192 -13.14 11.10 -11.30
N ARG A 193 -14.11 11.73 -10.62
CA ARG A 193 -15.25 11.03 -10.02
C ARG A 193 -16.07 10.31 -11.08
N MET A 194 -16.43 10.99 -12.16
CA MET A 194 -17.15 10.38 -13.29
C MET A 194 -16.36 9.24 -13.94
N PHE A 195 -15.03 9.40 -14.07
CA PHE A 195 -14.17 8.36 -14.62
C PHE A 195 -14.10 7.11 -13.72
N VAL A 196 -13.83 7.29 -12.42
CA VAL A 196 -13.64 6.19 -11.48
C VAL A 196 -14.94 5.44 -11.21
N GLU A 197 -16.09 6.13 -11.22
CA GLU A 197 -17.40 5.51 -10.98
C GLU A 197 -17.70 4.41 -12.01
N LYS A 198 -17.31 4.62 -13.28
CA LYS A 198 -17.43 3.61 -14.35
C LYS A 198 -16.60 2.34 -14.10
N LEU A 199 -15.59 2.42 -13.24
CA LEU A 199 -14.70 1.32 -12.88
C LEU A 199 -15.10 0.63 -11.57
N ARG A 200 -16.15 1.13 -10.89
CA ARG A 200 -16.57 0.64 -9.57
C ARG A 200 -16.88 -0.85 -9.63
N LYS A 201 -16.42 -1.56 -8.61
CA LYS A 201 -16.82 -2.94 -8.32
C LYS A 201 -17.29 -3.04 -6.87
N PRO A 202 -18.09 -4.06 -6.52
CA PRO A 202 -18.46 -4.34 -5.13
C PRO A 202 -17.23 -4.50 -4.25
N TYR A 203 -17.25 -3.94 -3.04
CA TYR A 203 -16.12 -4.08 -2.12
C TYR A 203 -15.88 -5.55 -1.74
N PRO A 204 -14.61 -5.99 -1.65
CA PRO A 204 -14.31 -7.32 -1.16
C PRO A 204 -14.75 -7.42 0.30
N LYS A 205 -15.54 -8.46 0.61
CA LYS A 205 -15.86 -8.82 2.00
C LYS A 205 -14.59 -9.31 2.68
N ARG A 206 -14.45 -9.03 3.97
CA ARG A 206 -13.43 -9.67 4.79
C ARG A 206 -13.77 -11.15 4.85
N ALA A 207 -12.80 -12.04 4.62
CA ALA A 207 -13.00 -13.45 4.90
C ALA A 207 -13.29 -13.57 6.40
N THR A 208 -14.54 -13.83 6.76
CA THR A 208 -14.89 -14.36 8.07
C THR A 208 -14.34 -15.78 8.10
N SER A 209 -13.60 -16.13 9.15
CA SER A 209 -13.20 -17.50 9.42
C SER A 209 -14.44 -18.29 9.84
N GLU A 210 -15.30 -18.63 8.87
CA GLU A 210 -16.50 -19.45 9.05
C GLU A 210 -16.75 -20.24 7.76
N THR A 211 -16.06 -21.38 7.64
CA THR A 211 -16.59 -22.57 6.97
C THR A 211 -16.40 -23.73 7.94
N SER A 212 -17.24 -23.75 8.97
CA SER A 212 -17.66 -24.98 9.63
C SER A 212 -19.16 -24.81 9.80
N ASP A 213 -19.92 -25.48 8.94
CA ASP A 213 -21.38 -25.57 9.07
C ASP A 213 -21.71 -26.12 10.46
N THR A 214 -22.29 -25.27 11.31
CA THR A 214 -23.02 -25.71 12.50
C THR A 214 -24.11 -24.66 12.77
N PRO A 215 -25.39 -25.06 12.91
CA PRO A 215 -26.48 -24.11 13.01
C PRO A 215 -26.56 -23.47 14.40
N GLY A 216 -26.77 -22.14 14.38
CA GLY A 216 -27.54 -21.36 15.36
C GLY A 216 -27.10 -21.38 16.82
N VAL A 217 -26.77 -20.20 17.35
CA VAL A 217 -27.34 -19.57 18.56
C VAL A 217 -26.42 -18.42 18.99
N HIS A 218 -26.91 -17.19 18.93
CA HIS A 218 -26.34 -16.07 19.69
C HIS A 218 -26.75 -16.23 21.15
N PRO A 219 -25.86 -15.95 22.13
CA PRO A 219 -25.80 -14.59 22.66
C PRO A 219 -24.42 -14.11 23.18
N GLY A 220 -24.19 -12.80 23.03
CA GLY A 220 -23.71 -11.95 24.14
C GLY A 220 -22.26 -12.02 24.62
N LYS A 221 -21.71 -10.80 24.76
CA LYS A 221 -20.57 -10.37 25.60
C LYS A 221 -19.17 -10.58 25.02
N GLY A 222 -18.42 -9.48 25.08
CA GLY A 222 -17.13 -9.35 24.46
C GLY A 222 -15.99 -9.93 25.27
N ARG A 223 -14.84 -10.05 24.60
CA ARG A 223 -13.51 -9.76 25.14
C ARG A 223 -12.51 -9.84 24.00
N ALA A 224 -11.45 -9.05 24.16
CA ALA A 224 -10.32 -8.95 23.26
C ALA A 224 -9.70 -10.31 22.94
N ALA A 225 -9.54 -10.63 21.66
CA ALA A 225 -8.75 -11.78 21.23
C ALA A 225 -7.29 -11.34 21.03
N ARG A 226 -6.44 -11.81 21.94
CA ARG A 226 -4.98 -11.78 21.88
C ARG A 226 -4.51 -12.62 20.69
N THR A 227 -3.54 -12.13 19.93
CA THR A 227 -2.85 -12.90 18.90
C THR A 227 -1.85 -13.85 19.57
N VAL A 228 -2.06 -15.17 19.43
CA VAL A 228 -1.10 -16.20 19.85
C VAL A 228 -0.05 -16.37 18.73
N ALA A 229 1.21 -16.36 19.13
CA ALA A 229 2.36 -16.55 18.25
C ALA A 229 2.42 -18.02 17.76
N LEU A 230 2.65 -18.19 16.45
CA LEU A 230 2.97 -19.48 15.85
C LEU A 230 4.41 -19.87 16.21
N GLN A 231 4.56 -20.97 16.96
CA GLN A 231 5.81 -21.73 17.06
C GLN A 231 5.98 -22.58 15.79
N PHE A 232 7.19 -22.59 15.23
CA PHE A 232 7.58 -23.55 14.19
C PHE A 232 8.28 -24.74 14.85
N PRO A 233 7.98 -26.00 14.47
CA PRO A 233 8.79 -27.13 14.88
C PRO A 233 10.12 -27.17 14.12
N ASN A 234 11.13 -27.73 14.80
CA ASN A 234 12.54 -27.85 14.41
C ASN A 234 12.78 -28.52 13.05
#